data_AF-A0A8H7R0U5-F1
#
_entry.id   AF-A0A8H7R0U5-F1
#
_cell.length_a   1.000
_cell.length_b   1.000
_cell.length_c   1.000
_cell.angle_alpha   90.00
_cell.angle_beta   90.00
_cell.angle_gamma   90.00
#
_symmetry.space_group_name_H-M   'P 1'
#
loop_
_entity.id
_entity.type
_entity.pdbx_description
1 polymer ?
#
loop_
_entity_poly.entity_id
_entity_poly.type
_entity_poly.pdbx_seq_one_letter_code
_entity_poly.pdbx_strand_id
1 'polypeptide(L)'
;MNFGANSPTLDPRSFDDPMSPTTLKYNEAEQFCSLDSLEASSNYINILLTTYNYPVPLVFNSRSPDDQCKIVNCLYALLQDRKNDALERQEFINTINDLKKQQGGLESTMVNLKRDNNTKDQLNKELRSKLETNELRMKKNSIQNTRLKEEISKLKNNMQYMKTQYANETSRHEQELAKAQDRIVKCMNHHYKAKQAMMETNSYLAANMHEDSNKVDQEHKKYAQVIQQANDREEELKLETEDLRTSLITLYTDVHRLLETQIIRFDQHPEAKPRDVYPETARLRLPKNCGGKEAIHMIQDLLARLKQEWDHQLDQTPQLYSHTDIAERDELIQCLQEELTDLTENFVRAREEHGQEVEMYKRFEQGGFFDTLYPTPKDAYISDSEDESKYDQLKKKAMRDQKKLTQSALELGKRRSELEAERWAFEEMKRAIQLQDILQESSSSTTTPPPPPPSAKQTFTFEPSDRPRKRKSGWLGAAPSNN
;
A
#
# COMPACT_ATOMS: atom_id res chain seq x y z
N MET A 1 -52.31 15.74 -14.16
CA MET A 1 -51.77 15.57 -15.52
C MET A 1 -51.46 14.09 -15.71
N ASN A 2 -52.26 13.45 -16.56
CA ASN A 2 -52.17 12.06 -16.95
C ASN A 2 -51.00 11.88 -17.93
N PHE A 3 -50.11 10.93 -17.68
CA PHE A 3 -49.44 10.19 -18.75
C PHE A 3 -49.28 8.74 -18.31
N GLY A 4 -50.00 7.87 -19.02
CA GLY A 4 -50.14 6.45 -18.69
C GLY A 4 -48.87 5.66 -18.98
N ALA A 5 -48.49 4.84 -18.02
CA ALA A 5 -47.54 3.74 -18.19
C ALA A 5 -48.33 2.47 -18.51
N ASN A 6 -48.51 2.18 -19.80
CA ASN A 6 -48.87 0.85 -20.28
C ASN A 6 -47.72 0.38 -21.18
N SER A 7 -46.82 -0.41 -20.63
CA SER A 7 -45.79 -1.14 -21.36
C SER A 7 -46.31 -2.55 -21.60
N PRO A 8 -46.43 -3.04 -22.84
CA PRO A 8 -46.77 -4.43 -23.08
C PRO A 8 -45.53 -5.28 -22.77
N THR A 9 -45.67 -6.20 -21.83
CA THR A 9 -44.77 -7.34 -21.63
C THR A 9 -44.76 -8.19 -22.90
N LEU A 10 -43.68 -8.08 -23.67
CA LEU A 10 -43.37 -8.97 -24.80
C LEU A 10 -42.88 -10.30 -24.23
N ASP A 11 -43.65 -11.34 -24.52
CA ASP A 11 -43.40 -12.75 -24.21
C ASP A 11 -42.22 -13.26 -25.07
N PRO A 12 -41.11 -13.77 -24.51
CA PRO A 12 -39.93 -14.15 -25.30
C PRO A 12 -40.01 -15.56 -25.90
N ARG A 13 -41.20 -16.11 -26.15
CA ARG A 13 -41.39 -17.51 -26.59
C ARG A 13 -42.33 -17.73 -27.78
N SER A 14 -42.38 -16.82 -28.74
CA SER A 14 -42.98 -17.12 -30.05
C SER A 14 -42.21 -16.46 -31.20
N PHE A 15 -40.93 -16.79 -31.32
CA PHE A 15 -40.31 -16.80 -32.64
C PHE A 15 -40.46 -18.23 -33.15
N ASP A 16 -41.56 -18.47 -33.88
CA ASP A 16 -41.62 -19.63 -34.77
C ASP A 16 -40.42 -19.53 -35.71
N ASP A 17 -39.50 -20.45 -35.51
CA ASP A 17 -38.30 -20.60 -36.30
C ASP A 17 -38.73 -21.04 -37.71
N PRO A 18 -38.59 -20.21 -38.77
CA PRO A 18 -38.90 -20.65 -40.13
C PRO A 18 -37.84 -21.65 -40.66
N MET A 19 -36.91 -22.09 -39.81
CA MET A 19 -35.73 -22.88 -40.12
C MET A 19 -35.89 -24.37 -39.76
N SER A 20 -37.03 -24.95 -40.11
CA SER A 20 -37.04 -26.39 -40.40
C SER A 20 -36.85 -26.56 -41.91
N PRO A 21 -35.99 -27.47 -42.38
CA PRO A 21 -36.01 -27.86 -43.78
C PRO A 21 -37.42 -28.38 -44.03
N THR A 22 -38.22 -27.63 -44.80
CA THR A 22 -39.51 -28.09 -45.25
C THR A 22 -39.23 -29.34 -46.07
N THR A 23 -39.26 -30.50 -45.42
CA THR A 23 -39.38 -31.78 -46.09
C THR A 23 -40.62 -31.63 -46.93
N LEU A 24 -40.43 -31.43 -48.24
CA LEU A 24 -41.47 -31.50 -49.25
C LEU A 24 -42.09 -32.88 -49.10
N LYS A 25 -43.12 -32.99 -48.25
CA LYS A 25 -44.07 -34.08 -48.30
C LYS A 25 -44.75 -33.90 -49.65
N TYR A 26 -44.35 -34.71 -50.63
CA TYR A 26 -45.13 -34.91 -51.84
C TYR A 26 -46.48 -35.47 -51.40
N ASN A 27 -47.47 -34.61 -51.21
CA ASN A 27 -48.86 -35.00 -51.13
C ASN A 27 -49.29 -35.32 -52.56
N GLU A 28 -49.47 -36.60 -52.89
CA GLU A 28 -49.92 -37.09 -54.21
C GLU A 28 -51.34 -36.58 -54.60
N ALA A 29 -52.01 -35.85 -53.71
CA ALA A 29 -53.38 -35.35 -53.90
C ALA A 29 -53.49 -34.01 -54.68
N GLU A 30 -52.38 -33.30 -54.94
CA GLU A 30 -52.36 -32.06 -55.74
C GLU A 30 -51.36 -32.18 -56.88
N GLN A 31 -51.68 -33.01 -57.88
CA GLN A 31 -50.83 -33.19 -59.04
C GLN A 31 -50.93 -31.95 -59.95
N PHE A 32 -49.91 -31.08 -59.89
CA PHE A 32 -49.80 -29.84 -60.66
C PHE A 32 -49.93 -29.99 -62.19
N CYS A 33 -49.72 -31.20 -62.71
CA CYS A 33 -49.87 -31.52 -64.12
C CYS A 33 -50.70 -32.80 -64.29
N SER A 34 -51.85 -32.70 -64.96
CA SER A 34 -52.69 -33.81 -65.41
C SER A 34 -52.72 -33.86 -66.94
N LEU A 35 -53.10 -35.00 -67.53
CA LEU A 35 -53.11 -35.21 -68.99
C LEU A 35 -53.98 -34.17 -69.73
N ASP A 36 -55.08 -33.74 -69.12
CA ASP A 36 -56.00 -32.73 -69.68
C ASP A 36 -55.53 -31.29 -69.44
N SER A 37 -54.61 -31.07 -68.49
CA SER A 37 -54.05 -29.75 -68.10
C SER A 37 -52.66 -29.49 -68.67
N LEU A 38 -52.08 -30.42 -69.44
CA LEU A 38 -50.68 -30.36 -69.87
C LEU A 38 -50.34 -29.09 -70.66
N GLU A 39 -51.23 -28.62 -71.53
CA GLU A 39 -51.05 -27.40 -72.31
C GLU A 39 -51.11 -26.13 -71.44
N ALA A 40 -52.04 -26.09 -70.48
CA ALA A 40 -52.17 -25.01 -69.50
C ALA A 40 -50.98 -24.95 -68.54
N SER A 41 -50.55 -26.09 -67.99
CA SER A 41 -49.38 -26.19 -67.10
C SER A 41 -48.07 -25.87 -67.84
N SER A 42 -47.93 -26.30 -69.10
CA SER A 42 -46.81 -25.95 -69.99
C SER A 42 -46.71 -24.44 -70.21
N ASN A 43 -47.82 -23.79 -70.57
CA ASN A 43 -47.85 -22.34 -70.76
C ASN A 43 -47.55 -21.58 -69.47
N TYR A 44 -48.07 -22.05 -68.33
CA TYR A 44 -47.79 -21.45 -67.04
C TYR A 44 -46.32 -21.58 -66.62
N ILE A 45 -45.70 -22.76 -66.83
CA ILE A 45 -44.25 -22.95 -66.62
C ILE A 45 -43.45 -22.01 -67.52
N ASN A 46 -43.79 -21.90 -68.80
CA ASN A 46 -43.11 -21.00 -69.75
C ASN A 46 -43.22 -19.52 -69.32
N ILE A 47 -44.37 -19.08 -68.80
CA ILE A 47 -44.54 -17.72 -68.25
C ILE A 47 -43.63 -17.52 -67.02
N LEU A 48 -43.64 -18.47 -66.07
CA LEU A 48 -42.78 -18.42 -64.89
C LEU A 48 -41.30 -18.36 -65.26
N LEU A 49 -40.85 -19.25 -66.15
CA LEU A 49 -39.47 -19.29 -66.63
C LEU A 49 -39.08 -18.00 -67.35
N THR A 50 -39.99 -17.39 -68.12
CA THR A 50 -39.76 -16.07 -68.73
C THR A 50 -39.58 -14.99 -67.67
N THR A 51 -40.36 -15.06 -66.58
CA THR A 51 -40.30 -14.10 -65.47
C THR A 51 -38.97 -14.19 -64.70
N TYR A 52 -38.39 -15.39 -64.62
CA TYR A 52 -37.08 -15.65 -64.02
C TYR A 52 -35.92 -15.65 -65.05
N ASN A 53 -36.15 -15.13 -66.26
CA ASN A 53 -35.15 -15.00 -67.34
C ASN A 53 -34.52 -16.31 -67.85
N TYR A 54 -35.23 -17.44 -67.81
CA TYR A 54 -34.82 -18.71 -68.40
C TYR A 54 -35.16 -18.81 -69.90
N PRO A 55 -34.47 -19.67 -70.68
CA PRO A 55 -34.72 -19.83 -72.11
C PRO A 55 -36.07 -20.53 -72.38
N VAL A 56 -36.99 -19.80 -73.00
CA VAL A 56 -38.39 -20.17 -73.35
C VAL A 56 -38.59 -19.83 -74.85
N PRO A 57 -39.47 -20.50 -75.63
CA PRO A 57 -40.50 -21.49 -75.26
C PRO A 57 -40.01 -22.93 -75.19
N LEU A 58 -40.38 -23.61 -74.09
CA LEU A 58 -40.25 -25.06 -73.97
C LEU A 58 -41.52 -25.72 -74.50
N VAL A 59 -41.35 -26.67 -75.44
CA VAL A 59 -42.46 -27.42 -76.04
C VAL A 59 -42.43 -28.85 -75.50
N PHE A 60 -43.25 -29.12 -74.47
CA PHE A 60 -43.26 -30.41 -73.77
C PHE A 60 -43.88 -31.57 -74.57
N ASN A 61 -44.71 -31.25 -75.58
CA ASN A 61 -45.38 -32.25 -76.44
C ASN A 61 -44.63 -32.56 -77.74
N SER A 62 -43.42 -32.03 -77.93
CA SER A 62 -42.62 -32.23 -79.15
C SER A 62 -41.85 -33.55 -79.12
N ARG A 63 -41.84 -34.27 -80.25
CA ARG A 63 -41.03 -35.49 -80.45
C ARG A 63 -39.62 -35.17 -80.98
N SER A 64 -39.27 -33.88 -81.09
CA SER A 64 -37.98 -33.40 -81.56
C SER A 64 -36.90 -33.53 -80.48
N PRO A 65 -35.71 -34.06 -80.79
CA PRO A 65 -34.62 -34.16 -79.83
C PRO A 65 -34.08 -32.78 -79.38
N ASP A 66 -34.23 -31.73 -80.20
CA ASP A 66 -33.79 -30.37 -79.88
C ASP A 66 -34.62 -29.73 -78.75
N ASP A 67 -35.94 -29.92 -78.79
CA ASP A 67 -36.85 -29.42 -77.75
C ASP A 67 -36.67 -30.17 -76.43
N GLN A 68 -36.40 -31.49 -76.49
CA GLN A 68 -36.06 -32.29 -75.32
C GLN A 68 -34.73 -31.84 -74.69
N CYS A 69 -33.72 -31.51 -75.50
CA CYS A 69 -32.46 -30.96 -74.99
C CYS A 69 -32.64 -29.58 -74.34
N LYS A 70 -33.49 -28.70 -74.89
CA LYS A 70 -33.83 -27.41 -74.29
C LYS A 70 -34.49 -27.57 -72.92
N ILE A 71 -35.41 -28.54 -72.78
CA ILE A 71 -36.06 -28.85 -71.51
C ILE A 71 -35.03 -29.35 -70.48
N VAL A 72 -34.17 -30.29 -70.87
CA VAL A 72 -33.13 -30.83 -69.97
C VAL A 72 -32.12 -29.76 -69.55
N ASN A 73 -31.68 -28.91 -70.48
CA ASN A 73 -30.76 -27.81 -70.17
C ASN A 73 -31.40 -26.76 -69.26
N CYS A 74 -32.70 -26.46 -69.44
CA CYS A 74 -33.44 -25.58 -68.54
C CYS A 74 -33.58 -26.18 -67.14
N LEU A 75 -33.89 -27.48 -67.03
CA LEU A 75 -33.93 -28.20 -65.74
C LEU A 75 -32.55 -28.21 -65.06
N TYR A 76 -31.48 -28.41 -65.83
CA TYR A 76 -30.11 -28.34 -65.31
C TYR A 76 -29.78 -26.95 -64.78
N ALA A 77 -30.14 -25.88 -65.51
CA ALA A 77 -29.94 -24.50 -65.06
C ALA A 77 -30.73 -24.20 -63.77
N LEU A 78 -32.01 -24.61 -63.69
CA LEU A 78 -32.82 -24.45 -62.49
C LEU A 78 -32.25 -25.19 -61.27
N LEU A 79 -31.76 -26.42 -61.46
CA LEU A 79 -31.14 -27.19 -60.39
C LEU A 79 -29.80 -26.58 -59.95
N GLN A 80 -29.03 -26.05 -60.89
CA GLN A 80 -27.77 -25.37 -60.61
C GLN A 80 -27.99 -24.05 -59.88
N ASP A 81 -28.97 -23.25 -60.30
CA ASP A 81 -29.35 -22.00 -59.63
C ASP A 81 -29.88 -22.27 -58.23
N ARG A 82 -30.75 -23.27 -58.05
CA ARG A 82 -31.20 -23.67 -56.70
C ARG A 82 -30.05 -24.09 -55.80
N LYS A 83 -29.02 -24.75 -56.34
CA LYS A 83 -27.81 -25.12 -55.60
C LYS A 83 -26.99 -23.87 -55.24
N ASN A 84 -26.81 -22.95 -56.17
CA ASN A 84 -26.09 -21.69 -55.93
C ASN A 84 -26.83 -20.82 -54.88
N ASP A 85 -28.14 -20.65 -55.02
CA ASP A 85 -29.00 -19.96 -54.04
C ASP A 85 -28.87 -20.56 -52.64
N ALA A 86 -28.81 -21.90 -52.53
CA ALA A 86 -28.62 -22.56 -51.25
C ALA A 86 -27.24 -22.25 -50.63
N LEU A 87 -26.19 -22.17 -51.45
CA LEU A 87 -24.85 -21.79 -51.01
C LEU A 87 -24.80 -20.31 -50.59
N GLU A 88 -25.33 -19.40 -51.40
CA GLU A 88 -25.38 -17.97 -51.08
C GLU A 88 -26.19 -17.70 -49.81
N ARG A 89 -27.33 -18.37 -49.64
CA ARG A 89 -28.09 -18.31 -48.38
C ARG A 89 -27.28 -18.76 -47.19
N GLN A 90 -26.51 -19.85 -47.32
CA GLN A 90 -25.64 -20.32 -46.24
C GLN A 90 -24.54 -19.31 -45.92
N GLU A 91 -23.95 -18.67 -46.93
CA GLU A 91 -22.96 -17.60 -46.74
C GLU A 91 -23.57 -16.38 -46.05
N PHE A 92 -24.77 -15.96 -46.43
CA PHE A 92 -25.48 -14.88 -45.75
C PHE A 92 -25.82 -15.22 -44.30
N ILE A 93 -26.23 -16.45 -44.01
CA ILE A 93 -26.48 -16.90 -42.63
C ILE A 93 -25.18 -16.86 -41.81
N ASN A 94 -24.07 -17.36 -42.38
CA ASN A 94 -22.78 -17.35 -41.71
C ASN A 94 -22.31 -15.91 -41.41
N THR A 95 -22.41 -15.01 -42.38
CA THR A 95 -22.03 -13.59 -42.19
C THR A 95 -22.91 -12.88 -41.15
N ILE A 96 -24.23 -13.14 -41.14
CA ILE A 96 -25.13 -12.62 -40.11
C ILE A 96 -24.73 -13.12 -38.72
N ASN A 97 -24.40 -14.41 -38.58
CA ASN A 97 -24.00 -14.99 -37.31
C ASN A 97 -22.66 -14.40 -36.82
N ASP A 98 -21.70 -14.21 -37.73
CA ASP A 98 -20.42 -13.59 -37.42
C ASP A 98 -20.60 -12.13 -36.98
N LEU A 99 -21.43 -11.36 -37.68
CA LEU A 99 -21.76 -9.98 -37.30
C LEU A 99 -22.45 -9.90 -35.94
N LYS A 100 -23.40 -10.79 -35.65
CA LYS A 100 -24.04 -10.88 -34.33
C LYS A 100 -23.05 -11.19 -33.23
N LYS A 101 -22.10 -12.11 -33.48
CA LYS A 101 -21.04 -12.44 -32.52
C LYS A 101 -20.11 -11.25 -32.28
N GLN A 102 -19.72 -10.53 -33.34
CA GLN A 102 -18.91 -9.32 -33.23
C GLN A 102 -19.65 -8.22 -32.47
N GLN A 103 -20.94 -8.03 -32.75
CA GLN A 103 -21.78 -7.06 -32.04
C GLN A 103 -21.84 -7.39 -30.55
N GLY A 104 -22.11 -8.64 -30.16
CA GLY A 104 -22.12 -9.04 -28.75
C GLY A 104 -20.78 -8.84 -28.05
N GLY A 105 -19.66 -9.09 -28.75
CA GLY A 105 -18.32 -8.79 -28.24
C GLY A 105 -18.09 -7.29 -28.02
N LEU A 106 -18.50 -6.46 -28.97
CA LEU A 106 -18.41 -4.99 -28.87
C LEU A 106 -19.30 -4.44 -27.75
N GLU A 107 -20.51 -4.95 -27.59
CA GLU A 107 -21.41 -4.55 -26.50
C GLU A 107 -20.82 -4.90 -25.12
N SER A 108 -20.24 -6.09 -24.97
CA SER A 108 -19.57 -6.50 -23.72
C SER A 108 -18.38 -5.60 -23.39
N THR A 109 -17.52 -5.31 -24.38
CA THR A 109 -16.38 -4.41 -24.18
C THR A 109 -16.83 -2.98 -23.87
N MET A 110 -17.89 -2.47 -24.51
CA MET A 110 -18.47 -1.16 -24.21
C MET A 110 -18.99 -1.08 -22.77
N VAL A 111 -19.68 -2.12 -22.27
CA VAL A 111 -20.17 -2.17 -20.88
C VAL A 111 -18.99 -2.17 -19.90
N ASN A 112 -17.95 -2.95 -20.17
CA ASN A 112 -16.76 -3.00 -19.33
C ASN A 112 -16.03 -1.65 -19.29
N LEU A 113 -15.86 -0.99 -20.45
CA LEU A 113 -15.25 0.34 -20.52
C LEU A 113 -16.08 1.41 -19.80
N LYS A 114 -17.42 1.36 -19.89
CA LYS A 114 -18.29 2.26 -19.11
C LYS A 114 -18.14 2.05 -17.61
N ARG A 115 -18.02 0.79 -17.16
CA ARG A 115 -17.80 0.47 -15.74
C ARG A 115 -16.46 1.02 -15.25
N ASP A 116 -15.39 0.79 -16.00
CA ASP A 116 -14.04 1.29 -15.69
C ASP A 116 -13.97 2.83 -15.73
N ASN A 117 -14.70 3.47 -16.66
CA ASN A 117 -14.78 4.92 -16.67
C ASN A 117 -15.48 5.47 -15.41
N ASN A 118 -16.58 4.84 -14.99
CA ASN A 118 -17.29 5.24 -13.77
C ASN A 118 -16.44 5.09 -12.51
N THR A 119 -15.64 4.02 -12.39
CA THR A 119 -14.72 3.85 -11.25
C THR A 119 -13.62 4.90 -11.26
N LYS A 120 -13.04 5.20 -12.43
CA LYS A 120 -12.05 6.28 -12.60
C LYS A 120 -12.64 7.66 -12.28
N ASP A 121 -13.89 7.91 -12.60
CA ASP A 121 -14.59 9.16 -12.26
C ASP A 121 -14.83 9.28 -10.75
N GLN A 122 -15.20 8.19 -10.07
CA GLN A 122 -15.35 8.17 -8.61
C GLN A 122 -14.01 8.43 -7.92
N LEU A 123 -12.94 7.75 -8.35
CA LEU A 123 -11.60 7.93 -7.80
C LEU A 123 -11.09 9.36 -8.04
N ASN A 124 -11.35 9.95 -9.21
CA ASN A 124 -11.03 11.35 -9.48
C ASN A 124 -11.75 12.32 -8.53
N LYS A 125 -13.04 12.08 -8.25
CA LYS A 125 -13.79 12.90 -7.30
C LYS A 125 -13.20 12.81 -5.89
N GLU A 126 -12.85 11.59 -5.45
CA GLU A 126 -12.22 11.38 -4.15
C GLU A 126 -10.85 12.07 -4.06
N LEU A 127 -10.00 11.92 -5.08
CA LEU A 127 -8.69 12.59 -5.12
C LEU A 127 -8.82 14.11 -5.10
N ARG A 128 -9.79 14.68 -5.81
CA ARG A 128 -10.07 16.12 -5.79
C ARG A 128 -10.48 16.60 -4.39
N SER A 129 -11.33 15.84 -3.69
CA SER A 129 -11.72 16.17 -2.31
C SER A 129 -10.54 16.07 -1.34
N LYS A 130 -9.68 15.04 -1.47
CA LYS A 130 -8.43 14.92 -0.69
C LYS A 130 -7.46 16.06 -0.97
N LEU A 131 -7.35 16.50 -2.23
CA LEU A 131 -6.52 17.65 -2.60
C LEU A 131 -7.02 18.93 -1.93
N GLU A 132 -8.33 19.21 -2.01
CA GLU A 132 -8.94 20.41 -1.43
C GLU A 132 -8.75 20.48 0.09
N THR A 133 -9.01 19.37 0.79
CA THR A 133 -8.80 19.30 2.25
C THR A 133 -7.33 19.50 2.63
N ASN A 134 -6.39 18.95 1.84
CA ASN A 134 -4.97 19.15 2.07
C ASN A 134 -4.53 20.59 1.80
N GLU A 135 -5.02 21.23 0.74
CA GLU A 135 -4.77 22.65 0.46
C GLU A 135 -5.28 23.55 1.60
N LEU A 136 -6.47 23.27 2.13
CA LEU A 136 -7.03 24.02 3.25
C LEU A 136 -6.19 23.85 4.53
N ARG A 137 -5.73 22.62 4.80
CA ARG A 137 -4.79 22.34 5.89
C ARG A 137 -3.46 23.07 5.71
N MET A 138 -2.91 23.09 4.49
CA MET A 138 -1.66 23.81 4.18
C MET A 138 -1.82 25.31 4.37
N LYS A 139 -2.94 25.90 3.94
CA LYS A 139 -3.25 27.32 4.19
C LYS A 139 -3.34 27.64 5.68
N LYS A 140 -4.00 26.78 6.47
CA LYS A 140 -4.09 26.93 7.93
C LYS A 140 -2.71 26.88 8.58
N ASN A 141 -1.88 25.90 8.21
CA ASN A 141 -0.50 25.78 8.71
C ASN A 141 0.36 26.99 8.32
N SER A 142 0.20 27.51 7.10
CA SER A 142 0.90 28.71 6.66
C SER A 142 0.55 29.92 7.52
N ILE A 143 -0.74 30.16 7.78
CA ILE A 143 -1.21 31.25 8.65
C ILE A 143 -0.71 31.06 10.09
N GLN A 144 -0.70 29.84 10.61
CA GLN A 144 -0.16 29.57 11.95
C GLN A 144 1.35 29.86 12.01
N ASN A 145 2.10 29.49 10.97
CA ASN A 145 3.53 29.75 10.90
C ASN A 145 3.83 31.26 10.81
N THR A 146 3.04 32.04 10.07
CA THR A 146 3.22 33.51 10.05
C THR A 146 2.95 34.12 11.42
N ARG A 147 1.90 33.68 12.14
CA ARG A 147 1.63 34.13 13.52
C ARG A 147 2.77 33.79 14.48
N LEU A 148 3.29 32.57 14.43
CA LEU A 148 4.42 32.15 15.27
C LEU A 148 5.68 32.98 14.96
N LYS A 149 5.94 33.30 13.69
CA LYS A 149 7.05 34.19 13.31
C LYS A 149 6.87 35.59 13.89
N GLU A 150 5.66 36.13 13.87
CA GLU A 150 5.35 37.43 14.49
C GLU A 150 5.55 37.41 16.01
N GLU A 151 5.11 36.35 16.69
CA GLU A 151 5.31 36.16 18.13
C GLU A 151 6.79 36.04 18.50
N ILE A 152 7.56 35.23 17.75
CA ILE A 152 9.01 35.12 17.93
C ILE A 152 9.69 36.48 17.72
N SER A 153 9.29 37.25 16.72
CA SER A 153 9.81 38.60 16.47
C SER A 153 9.51 39.56 17.63
N LYS A 154 8.29 39.54 18.17
CA LYS A 154 7.90 40.32 19.35
C LYS A 154 8.71 39.94 20.58
N LEU A 155 8.87 38.64 20.86
CA LEU A 155 9.67 38.15 21.98
C LEU A 155 11.14 38.54 21.84
N LYS A 156 11.71 38.45 20.64
CA LYS A 156 13.08 38.90 20.36
C LYS A 156 13.25 40.40 20.65
N ASN A 157 12.31 41.22 20.22
CA ASN A 157 12.33 42.66 20.51
C ASN A 157 12.18 42.96 22.01
N ASN A 158 11.28 42.24 22.71
CA ASN A 158 11.11 42.36 24.15
C ASN A 158 12.39 41.95 24.92
N MET A 159 13.03 40.84 24.53
CA MET A 159 14.30 40.40 25.10
C MET A 159 15.42 41.43 24.89
N GLN A 160 15.50 42.02 23.69
CA GLN A 160 16.49 43.07 23.39
C GLN A 160 16.23 44.34 24.23
N TYR A 161 14.97 44.70 24.42
CA TYR A 161 14.56 45.79 25.31
C TYR A 161 14.99 45.52 26.76
N MET A 162 14.65 44.33 27.30
CA MET A 162 15.04 43.92 28.66
C MET A 162 16.56 43.92 28.84
N LYS A 163 17.32 43.39 27.87
CA LYS A 163 18.79 43.41 27.91
C LYS A 163 19.34 44.83 27.99
N THR A 164 18.77 45.75 27.21
CA THR A 164 19.17 47.17 27.23
C THR A 164 18.82 47.83 28.57
N GLN A 165 17.64 47.52 29.11
CA GLN A 165 17.22 48.00 30.42
C GLN A 165 18.17 47.52 31.53
N TYR A 166 18.47 46.23 31.59
CA TYR A 166 19.39 45.67 32.58
C TYR A 166 20.80 46.23 32.46
N ALA A 167 21.30 46.45 31.24
CA ALA A 167 22.60 47.10 31.04
C ALA A 167 22.61 48.52 31.63
N ASN A 168 21.55 49.30 31.38
CA ASN A 168 21.43 50.65 31.93
C ASN A 168 21.30 50.66 33.47
N GLU A 169 20.51 49.75 34.04
CA GLU A 169 20.37 49.59 35.49
C GLU A 169 21.72 49.19 36.13
N THR A 170 22.45 48.27 35.49
CA THR A 170 23.78 47.85 35.94
C THR A 170 24.77 49.01 35.92
N SER A 171 24.87 49.75 34.82
CA SER A 171 25.76 50.93 34.75
C SER A 171 25.36 52.03 35.75
N ARG A 172 24.07 52.20 36.03
CA ARG A 172 23.60 53.12 37.07
C ARG A 172 24.05 52.66 38.46
N HIS A 173 23.91 51.38 38.78
CA HIS A 173 24.35 50.82 40.05
C HIS A 173 25.88 50.91 40.22
N GLU A 174 26.66 50.61 39.18
CA GLU A 174 28.12 50.81 39.18
C GLU A 174 28.50 52.26 39.46
N GLN A 175 27.78 53.23 38.87
CA GLN A 175 28.01 54.64 39.12
C GLN A 175 27.65 55.06 40.57
N GLU A 176 26.55 54.54 41.12
CA GLU A 176 26.15 54.77 42.50
C GLU A 176 27.16 54.17 43.49
N LEU A 177 27.68 52.97 43.19
CA LEU A 177 28.74 52.31 43.96
C LEU A 177 30.05 53.11 43.93
N ALA A 178 30.46 53.58 42.75
CA ALA A 178 31.65 54.44 42.61
C ALA A 178 31.51 55.73 43.44
N LYS A 179 30.33 56.38 43.41
CA LYS A 179 30.06 57.56 44.26
C LYS A 179 30.09 57.23 45.75
N ALA A 180 29.60 56.05 46.16
CA ALA A 180 29.64 55.62 47.55
C ALA A 180 31.08 55.32 48.00
N GLN A 181 31.88 54.65 47.17
CA GLN A 181 33.31 54.44 47.40
C GLN A 181 34.05 55.76 47.54
N ASP A 182 33.82 56.74 46.65
CA ASP A 182 34.40 58.08 46.77
C ASP A 182 34.04 58.78 48.09
N ARG A 183 32.79 58.63 48.55
CA ARG A 183 32.37 59.17 49.86
C ARG A 183 33.09 58.47 51.01
N ILE A 184 33.20 57.13 50.97
CA ILE A 184 33.93 56.36 51.98
C ILE A 184 35.40 56.78 52.00
N VAL A 185 36.06 56.87 50.85
CA VAL A 185 37.46 57.31 50.74
C VAL A 185 37.63 58.73 51.28
N LYS A 186 36.72 59.67 50.97
CA LYS A 186 36.72 61.01 51.56
C LYS A 186 36.55 60.95 53.09
N CYS A 187 35.58 60.19 53.60
CA CYS A 187 35.38 59.99 55.04
C CYS A 187 36.59 59.35 55.72
N MET A 188 37.21 58.34 55.10
CA MET A 188 38.44 57.70 55.59
C MET A 188 39.60 58.68 55.60
N ASN A 189 39.75 59.53 54.57
CA ASN A 189 40.79 60.57 54.55
C ASN A 189 40.53 61.63 55.62
N HIS A 190 39.28 62.04 55.85
CA HIS A 190 38.91 62.93 56.95
C HIS A 190 39.18 62.28 58.31
N HIS A 191 38.77 61.04 58.50
CA HIS A 191 39.02 60.27 59.71
C HIS A 191 40.50 59.98 59.90
N TYR A 192 41.28 59.76 58.84
CA TYR A 192 42.73 59.58 58.90
C TYR A 192 43.42 60.88 59.31
N LYS A 193 43.02 62.03 58.74
CA LYS A 193 43.50 63.35 59.20
C LYS A 193 43.12 63.63 60.66
N ALA A 194 41.88 63.33 61.05
CA ALA A 194 41.41 63.47 62.43
C ALA A 194 42.10 62.48 63.38
N LYS A 195 42.33 61.23 62.96
CA LYS A 195 43.05 60.19 63.70
C LYS A 195 44.54 60.50 63.77
N GLN A 196 45.14 61.11 62.75
CA GLN A 196 46.53 61.57 62.81
C GLN A 196 46.65 62.69 63.84
N ALA A 197 45.71 63.65 63.85
CA ALA A 197 45.61 64.64 64.93
C ALA A 197 45.31 63.99 66.31
N MET A 198 44.53 62.90 66.33
CA MET A 198 44.20 62.16 67.55
C MET A 198 45.33 61.21 67.99
N MET A 199 46.21 60.74 67.09
CA MET A 199 47.33 59.84 67.34
C MET A 199 48.55 60.64 67.76
N GLU A 200 48.72 61.86 67.27
CA GLU A 200 49.58 62.86 67.90
C GLU A 200 49.19 63.12 69.37
N THR A 201 47.92 62.89 69.74
CA THR A 201 47.43 63.00 71.14
C THR A 201 47.30 61.66 71.88
N ASN A 202 47.11 60.52 71.19
CA ASN A 202 46.90 59.18 71.77
C ASN A 202 47.98 58.15 71.45
N SER A 203 49.12 58.53 70.86
CA SER A 203 50.36 57.72 70.78
C SER A 203 50.97 57.41 72.17
N TYR A 204 50.22 57.65 73.24
CA TYR A 204 50.56 57.29 74.61
C TYR A 204 49.73 56.13 75.18
N LEU A 205 48.71 55.58 74.50
CA LEU A 205 47.68 54.84 75.25
C LEU A 205 47.06 53.53 74.71
N ALA A 206 47.50 52.90 73.62
CA ALA A 206 46.90 51.60 73.29
C ALA A 206 47.77 50.68 72.43
N ALA A 207 48.58 49.87 73.10
CA ALA A 207 48.96 48.56 72.60
C ALA A 207 48.00 47.51 73.18
N ASN A 208 47.59 46.58 72.32
CA ASN A 208 47.09 45.24 72.60
C ASN A 208 45.64 45.09 73.06
N MET A 209 44.85 44.39 72.24
CA MET A 209 43.86 43.34 72.56
C MET A 209 43.30 42.87 71.20
N HIS A 210 42.96 41.61 70.91
CA HIS A 210 43.38 40.30 71.34
C HIS A 210 42.75 39.36 70.29
N GLU A 211 43.52 38.40 69.75
CA GLU A 211 43.01 37.32 68.90
C GLU A 211 42.22 36.32 69.75
N ASP A 212 40.93 36.10 69.47
CA ASP A 212 40.20 34.90 69.91
C ASP A 212 38.88 34.61 69.13
N SER A 213 38.80 34.94 67.83
CA SER A 213 37.56 34.82 67.04
C SER A 213 37.38 33.51 66.25
N ASN A 214 38.40 32.65 66.15
CA ASN A 214 38.44 31.62 65.10
C ASN A 214 37.74 30.28 65.42
N LYS A 215 37.48 29.95 66.70
CA LYS A 215 36.86 28.65 67.07
C LYS A 215 35.32 28.67 66.98
N VAL A 216 34.70 29.77 67.38
CA VAL A 216 33.23 29.96 67.35
C VAL A 216 32.70 29.97 65.90
N ASP A 217 33.42 30.63 64.99
CA ASP A 217 33.07 30.66 63.56
C ASP A 217 33.09 29.28 62.89
N GLN A 218 33.92 28.35 63.38
CA GLN A 218 34.05 27.03 62.78
C GLN A 218 32.90 26.10 63.19
N GLU A 219 32.36 26.25 64.40
CA GLU A 219 31.18 25.51 64.86
C GLU A 219 29.89 26.05 64.23
N HIS A 220 29.74 27.37 64.13
CA HIS A 220 28.61 27.99 63.41
C HIS A 220 28.52 27.54 61.95
N LYS A 221 29.65 27.38 61.26
CA LYS A 221 29.69 26.85 59.90
C LYS A 221 29.22 25.39 59.80
N LYS A 222 29.55 24.54 60.78
CA LYS A 222 29.10 23.14 60.81
C LYS A 222 27.59 23.05 61.05
N TYR A 223 27.05 23.82 61.98
CA TYR A 223 25.60 23.87 62.21
C TYR A 223 24.84 24.44 61.00
N ALA A 224 25.37 25.50 60.37
CA ALA A 224 24.80 26.05 59.14
C ALA A 224 24.78 25.01 58.01
N GLN A 225 25.83 24.20 57.87
CA GLN A 225 25.90 23.13 56.88
C GLN A 225 24.87 22.01 57.14
N VAL A 226 24.66 21.60 58.40
CA VAL A 226 23.65 20.59 58.75
C VAL A 226 22.23 21.11 58.48
N ILE A 227 21.96 22.37 58.81
CA ILE A 227 20.67 23.01 58.51
C ILE A 227 20.47 23.11 57.00
N GLN A 228 21.51 23.47 56.25
CA GLN A 228 21.45 23.53 54.79
C GLN A 228 21.16 22.15 54.20
N GLN A 229 21.87 21.09 54.63
CA GLN A 229 21.58 19.73 54.17
C GLN A 229 20.17 19.25 54.53
N ALA A 230 19.64 19.65 55.69
CA ALA A 230 18.26 19.34 56.07
C ALA A 230 17.25 20.06 55.17
N ASN A 231 17.51 21.32 54.84
CA ASN A 231 16.66 22.11 53.93
C ASN A 231 16.72 21.56 52.49
N ASP A 232 17.91 21.24 51.99
CA ASP A 232 18.10 20.66 50.65
C ASP A 232 17.34 19.32 50.54
N ARG A 233 17.42 18.47 51.57
CA ARG A 233 16.66 17.21 51.64
C ARG A 233 15.15 17.43 51.73
N GLU A 234 14.70 18.47 52.42
CA GLU A 234 13.29 18.85 52.45
C GLU A 234 12.80 19.34 51.07
N GLU A 235 13.63 20.09 50.35
CA GLU A 235 13.34 20.55 48.98
C GLU A 235 13.26 19.38 48.00
N GLU A 236 14.21 18.45 48.04
CA GLU A 236 14.19 17.21 47.24
C GLU A 236 12.90 16.40 47.50
N LEU A 237 12.51 16.21 48.76
CA LEU A 237 11.28 15.50 49.11
C LEU A 237 10.02 16.23 48.62
N LYS A 238 10.01 17.57 48.60
CA LYS A 238 8.90 18.35 48.04
C LYS A 238 8.80 18.14 46.53
N LEU A 239 9.93 18.15 45.82
CA LEU A 239 9.98 17.89 44.38
C LEU A 239 9.50 16.48 44.04
N GLU A 240 10.03 15.45 44.71
CA GLU A 240 9.58 14.06 44.53
C GLU A 240 8.08 13.90 44.78
N THR A 241 7.53 14.62 45.77
CA THR A 241 6.10 14.59 46.08
C THR A 241 5.26 15.26 44.99
N GLU A 242 5.72 16.38 44.42
CA GLU A 242 5.05 17.04 43.29
C GLU A 242 5.12 16.21 42.00
N ASP A 243 6.25 15.56 41.74
CA ASP A 243 6.41 14.64 40.60
C ASP A 243 5.48 13.43 40.71
N LEU A 244 5.35 12.86 41.92
CA LEU A 244 4.40 11.78 42.19
C LEU A 244 2.95 12.23 41.99
N ARG A 245 2.58 13.43 42.47
CA ARG A 245 1.24 14.00 42.26
C ARG A 245 0.93 14.20 40.79
N THR A 246 1.89 14.74 40.04
CA THR A 246 1.76 14.95 38.59
C THR A 246 1.57 13.61 37.88
N SER A 247 2.35 12.59 38.24
CA SER A 247 2.22 11.24 37.69
C SER A 247 0.85 10.61 37.98
N LEU A 248 0.32 10.77 39.19
CA LEU A 248 -1.01 10.29 39.57
C LEU A 248 -2.13 11.01 38.82
N ILE A 249 -2.02 12.32 38.59
CA ILE A 249 -2.99 13.08 37.79
C ILE A 249 -2.97 12.61 36.34
N THR A 250 -1.79 12.38 35.76
CA THR A 250 -1.65 11.83 34.41
C THR A 250 -2.30 10.46 34.31
N LEU A 251 -1.98 9.55 35.24
CA LEU A 251 -2.58 8.21 35.28
C LEU A 251 -4.11 8.26 35.40
N TYR A 252 -4.64 9.07 36.32
CA TYR A 252 -6.08 9.27 36.48
C TYR A 252 -6.73 9.75 35.18
N THR A 253 -6.14 10.78 34.55
CA THR A 253 -6.66 11.37 33.32
C THR A 253 -6.63 10.39 32.16
N ASP A 254 -5.55 9.60 32.03
CA ASP A 254 -5.40 8.62 30.97
C ASP A 254 -6.37 7.44 31.11
N VAL A 255 -6.52 6.90 32.32
CA VAL A 255 -7.49 5.82 32.61
C VAL A 255 -8.91 6.32 32.40
N HIS A 256 -9.23 7.53 32.86
CA HIS A 256 -10.55 8.15 32.67
C HIS A 256 -10.84 8.37 31.18
N ARG A 257 -9.88 8.92 30.43
CA ARG A 257 -10.02 9.13 28.98
C ARG A 257 -10.20 7.81 28.24
N LEU A 258 -9.48 6.78 28.64
CA LEU A 258 -9.59 5.44 28.05
C LEU A 258 -10.97 4.85 28.32
N LEU A 259 -11.46 4.96 29.56
CA LEU A 259 -12.83 4.57 29.92
C LEU A 259 -13.88 5.36 29.14
N GLU A 260 -13.80 6.69 29.07
CA GLU A 260 -14.76 7.49 28.29
C GLU A 260 -14.74 7.14 26.80
N THR A 261 -13.55 6.94 26.22
CA THR A 261 -13.40 6.57 24.80
C THR A 261 -13.98 5.19 24.52
N GLN A 262 -13.85 4.25 25.47
CA GLN A 262 -14.40 2.89 25.39
C GLN A 262 -15.93 2.91 25.59
N ILE A 263 -16.44 3.67 26.56
CA ILE A 263 -17.87 3.81 26.87
C ILE A 263 -18.62 4.48 25.71
N ILE A 264 -18.06 5.52 25.08
CA ILE A 264 -18.67 6.21 23.92
C ILE A 264 -18.79 5.28 22.69
N ARG A 265 -17.94 4.26 22.57
CA ARG A 265 -18.04 3.28 21.46
C ARG A 265 -19.10 2.22 21.70
N PHE A 266 -19.52 2.00 22.94
CA PHE A 266 -20.42 0.89 23.31
C PHE A 266 -21.85 1.36 23.57
N ASP A 267 -22.04 2.53 24.18
CA ASP A 267 -23.37 3.13 24.34
C ASP A 267 -23.74 3.94 23.09
N GLN A 268 -24.79 3.49 22.39
CA GLN A 268 -25.46 4.25 21.32
C GLN A 268 -26.25 5.45 21.87
N HIS A 269 -25.74 6.14 22.89
CA HIS A 269 -26.35 7.31 23.50
C HIS A 269 -25.49 8.55 23.23
N PRO A 270 -25.88 9.41 22.26
CA PRO A 270 -25.08 10.56 21.82
C PRO A 270 -25.07 11.75 22.79
N GLU A 271 -25.65 11.64 23.99
CA GLU A 271 -25.97 12.82 24.82
C GLU A 271 -25.32 12.85 26.22
N ALA A 272 -24.23 12.12 26.45
CA ALA A 272 -23.41 12.37 27.64
C ALA A 272 -22.47 13.55 27.39
N LYS A 273 -22.80 14.73 27.94
CA LYS A 273 -21.88 15.88 27.97
C LYS A 273 -20.57 15.44 28.63
N PRO A 274 -19.39 15.86 28.10
CA PRO A 274 -18.12 15.58 28.76
C PRO A 274 -18.19 16.10 30.19
N ARG A 275 -18.05 15.20 31.16
CA ARG A 275 -18.09 15.56 32.57
C ARG A 275 -16.81 16.33 32.86
N ASP A 276 -16.91 17.53 33.41
CA ASP A 276 -15.72 18.33 33.73
C ASP A 276 -14.81 17.52 34.66
N VAL A 277 -13.61 17.16 34.17
CA VAL A 277 -12.57 16.39 34.88
C VAL A 277 -11.80 17.27 35.90
N TYR A 278 -11.99 18.58 35.81
CA TYR A 278 -11.31 19.60 36.63
C TYR A 278 -11.60 19.53 38.14
N PRO A 279 -12.84 19.25 38.62
CA PRO A 279 -13.14 19.14 40.05
C PRO A 279 -12.57 17.88 40.71
N GLU A 280 -12.41 16.79 39.95
CA GLU A 280 -11.91 15.51 40.46
C GLU A 280 -10.38 15.48 40.52
N THR A 281 -9.71 16.04 39.51
CA THR A 281 -8.25 16.21 39.51
C THR A 281 -7.75 17.20 40.57
N ALA A 282 -8.59 18.16 41.00
CA ALA A 282 -8.27 19.06 42.10
C ALA A 282 -8.11 18.31 43.46
N ARG A 283 -8.78 17.17 43.64
CA ARG A 283 -8.65 16.34 44.85
C ARG A 283 -7.33 15.59 44.93
N LEU A 284 -6.72 15.30 43.78
CA LEU A 284 -5.38 14.68 43.67
C LEU A 284 -4.26 15.65 44.12
N ARG A 285 -4.54 16.95 44.23
CA ARG A 285 -3.61 17.98 44.71
C ARG A 285 -3.70 18.24 46.23
N LEU A 286 -4.61 17.56 46.95
CA LEU A 286 -4.77 17.76 48.38
C LEU A 286 -3.60 17.11 49.18
N PRO A 287 -3.21 17.67 50.34
CA PRO A 287 -2.21 17.07 51.22
C PRO A 287 -2.58 15.63 51.60
N LYS A 288 -1.55 14.79 51.80
CA LYS A 288 -1.69 13.33 52.03
C LYS A 288 -2.65 12.98 53.18
N ASN A 289 -2.79 13.87 54.16
CA ASN A 289 -3.60 13.68 55.37
C ASN A 289 -5.09 14.03 55.18
N CYS A 290 -5.49 14.64 54.06
CA CYS A 290 -6.84 15.19 53.87
C CYS A 290 -7.52 14.79 52.54
N GLY A 291 -6.89 13.93 51.72
CA GLY A 291 -7.42 13.58 50.38
C GLY A 291 -6.60 12.58 49.59
N GLY A 292 -5.35 12.31 50.00
CA GLY A 292 -4.45 11.40 49.27
C GLY A 292 -4.86 9.93 49.33
N LYS A 293 -5.58 9.50 50.38
CA LYS A 293 -6.10 8.12 50.46
C LYS A 293 -7.33 7.94 49.59
N GLU A 294 -8.25 8.91 49.62
CA GLU A 294 -9.44 8.93 48.76
C GLU A 294 -9.05 9.01 47.27
N ALA A 295 -8.02 9.80 46.95
CA ALA A 295 -7.40 9.86 45.61
C ALA A 295 -6.97 8.48 45.07
N ILE A 296 -6.26 7.71 45.89
CA ILE A 296 -5.80 6.37 45.51
C ILE A 296 -6.98 5.41 45.35
N HIS A 297 -7.97 5.47 46.24
CA HIS A 297 -9.19 4.68 46.10
C HIS A 297 -9.95 4.99 44.80
N MET A 298 -10.05 6.26 44.39
CA MET A 298 -10.69 6.61 43.11
C MET A 298 -9.95 6.02 41.90
N ILE A 299 -8.61 6.06 41.90
CA ILE A 299 -7.81 5.44 40.82
C ILE A 299 -8.00 3.92 40.81
N GLN A 300 -8.04 3.29 41.98
CA GLN A 300 -8.30 1.85 42.11
C GLN A 300 -9.70 1.47 41.60
N ASP A 301 -10.72 2.25 41.91
CA ASP A 301 -12.09 2.04 41.43
C ASP A 301 -12.18 2.21 39.90
N LEU A 302 -11.51 3.22 39.33
CA LEU A 302 -11.45 3.39 37.87
C LEU A 302 -10.74 2.22 37.19
N LEU A 303 -9.63 1.74 37.74
CA LEU A 303 -8.92 0.57 37.22
C LEU A 303 -9.75 -0.72 37.33
N ALA A 304 -10.49 -0.89 38.43
CA ALA A 304 -11.40 -2.01 38.60
C ALA A 304 -12.53 -1.98 37.57
N ARG A 305 -13.10 -0.80 37.31
CA ARG A 305 -14.12 -0.60 36.27
C ARG A 305 -13.57 -0.86 34.87
N LEU A 306 -12.36 -0.39 34.59
CA LEU A 306 -11.69 -0.65 33.30
C LEU A 306 -11.47 -2.14 33.08
N LYS A 307 -11.03 -2.85 34.12
CA LYS A 307 -10.87 -4.31 34.05
C LYS A 307 -12.20 -5.00 33.76
N GLN A 308 -13.27 -4.60 34.43
CA GLN A 308 -14.61 -5.16 34.21
C GLN A 308 -15.10 -4.93 32.77
N GLU A 309 -14.86 -3.76 32.19
CA GLU A 309 -15.18 -3.47 30.78
C GLU A 309 -14.35 -4.31 29.81
N TRP A 310 -13.05 -4.53 30.11
CA TRP A 310 -12.22 -5.41 29.28
C TRP A 310 -12.68 -6.87 29.33
N ASP A 311 -13.00 -7.38 30.51
CA ASP A 311 -13.54 -8.74 30.66
C ASP A 311 -14.90 -8.85 29.93
N HIS A 312 -15.73 -7.81 30.00
CA HIS A 312 -16.98 -7.74 29.25
C HIS A 312 -16.79 -7.73 27.73
N GLN A 313 -15.77 -7.03 27.22
CA GLN A 313 -15.46 -7.01 25.79
C GLN A 313 -14.95 -8.36 25.28
N LEU A 314 -14.21 -9.09 26.10
CA LEU A 314 -13.77 -10.46 25.80
C LEU A 314 -14.96 -11.42 25.77
N ASP A 315 -15.94 -11.25 26.67
CA ASP A 315 -17.14 -12.10 26.74
C ASP A 315 -18.22 -11.73 25.71
N GLN A 316 -18.35 -10.44 25.36
CA GLN A 316 -19.33 -9.90 24.39
C GLN A 316 -18.78 -9.69 22.98
N THR A 317 -17.61 -10.22 22.65
CA THR A 317 -17.23 -10.42 21.25
C THR A 317 -17.72 -11.80 20.80
N PRO A 318 -19.00 -11.99 20.38
CA PRO A 318 -19.29 -13.11 19.50
C PRO A 318 -18.42 -12.87 18.27
N GLN A 319 -17.60 -13.85 17.90
CA GLN A 319 -16.78 -13.93 16.68
C GLN A 319 -17.25 -12.94 15.59
N LEU A 320 -16.76 -11.70 15.64
CA LEU A 320 -17.21 -10.65 14.71
C LEU A 320 -16.64 -10.88 13.31
N TYR A 321 -15.73 -11.85 13.21
CA TYR A 321 -15.16 -12.37 12.00
C TYR A 321 -15.59 -13.83 11.89
N SER A 322 -16.33 -14.14 10.83
CA SER A 322 -16.45 -15.52 10.41
C SER A 322 -15.05 -16.08 10.17
N HIS A 323 -14.84 -17.39 10.35
CA HIS A 323 -13.57 -18.03 9.98
C HIS A 323 -13.17 -17.73 8.52
N THR A 324 -14.14 -17.41 7.66
CA THR A 324 -13.92 -16.91 6.29
C THR A 324 -13.31 -15.51 6.26
N ASP A 325 -13.76 -14.59 7.11
CA ASP A 325 -13.28 -13.20 7.12
C ASP A 325 -11.87 -13.10 7.70
N ILE A 326 -11.51 -14.01 8.62
CA ILE A 326 -10.14 -14.14 9.14
C ILE A 326 -9.22 -14.65 8.03
N ALA A 327 -9.64 -15.68 7.28
CA ALA A 327 -8.87 -16.22 6.16
C ALA A 327 -8.65 -15.20 5.03
N GLU A 328 -9.68 -14.42 4.68
CA GLU A 328 -9.57 -13.34 3.67
C GLU A 328 -8.60 -12.23 4.13
N ARG A 329 -8.60 -11.92 5.44
CA ARG A 329 -7.67 -10.94 5.99
C ARG A 329 -6.25 -11.47 6.09
N ASP A 330 -6.07 -12.75 6.41
CA ASP A 330 -4.77 -13.39 6.43
C ASP A 330 -4.18 -13.48 5.00
N GLU A 331 -5.01 -13.75 4.00
CA GLU A 331 -4.61 -13.71 2.57
C GLU A 331 -4.23 -12.28 2.14
N LEU A 332 -4.99 -11.26 2.56
CA LEU A 332 -4.64 -9.86 2.31
C LEU A 332 -3.33 -9.46 3.02
N ILE A 333 -3.13 -9.90 4.25
CA ILE A 333 -1.89 -9.66 5.01
C ILE A 333 -0.72 -10.33 4.30
N GLN A 334 -0.89 -11.54 3.79
CA GLN A 334 0.14 -12.24 3.03
C GLN A 334 0.48 -11.51 1.73
N CYS A 335 -0.51 -11.06 0.95
CA CYS A 335 -0.29 -10.25 -0.25
C CYS A 335 0.46 -8.95 0.06
N LEU A 336 0.09 -8.25 1.14
CA LEU A 336 0.77 -7.02 1.56
C LEU A 336 2.20 -7.28 2.06
N GLN A 337 2.44 -8.42 2.68
CA GLN A 337 3.79 -8.83 3.08
C GLN A 337 4.67 -9.12 1.85
N GLU A 338 4.12 -9.80 0.84
CA GLU A 338 4.82 -10.05 -0.43
C GLU A 338 5.14 -8.73 -1.15
N GLU A 339 4.18 -7.79 -1.21
CA GLU A 339 4.40 -6.46 -1.78
C GLU A 339 5.48 -5.68 -1.01
N LEU A 340 5.48 -5.73 0.32
CA LEU A 340 6.52 -5.12 1.15
C LEU A 340 7.90 -5.74 0.93
N THR A 341 7.97 -7.06 0.73
CA THR A 341 9.25 -7.73 0.41
C THR A 341 9.77 -7.29 -0.96
N ASP A 342 8.91 -7.25 -1.98
CA ASP A 342 9.28 -6.80 -3.32
C ASP A 342 9.75 -5.34 -3.33
N LEU A 343 9.04 -4.47 -2.60
CA LEU A 343 9.41 -3.06 -2.49
C LEU A 343 10.75 -2.89 -1.76
N THR A 344 11.02 -3.72 -0.75
CA THR A 344 12.28 -3.72 -0.01
C THR A 344 13.43 -4.20 -0.89
N GLU A 345 13.24 -5.27 -1.66
CA GLU A 345 14.25 -5.75 -2.62
C GLU A 345 14.53 -4.71 -3.72
N ASN A 346 13.49 -4.06 -4.25
CA ASN A 346 13.64 -2.99 -5.21
C ASN A 346 14.39 -1.78 -4.62
N PHE A 347 14.13 -1.43 -3.36
CA PHE A 347 14.87 -0.36 -2.67
C PHE A 347 16.34 -0.72 -2.47
N VAL A 348 16.66 -1.97 -2.11
CA VAL A 348 18.04 -2.45 -1.99
C VAL A 348 18.74 -2.38 -3.35
N ARG A 349 18.10 -2.85 -4.42
CA ARG A 349 18.66 -2.80 -5.78
C ARG A 349 18.92 -1.37 -6.24
N ALA A 350 17.95 -0.46 -6.07
CA ALA A 350 18.12 0.94 -6.41
C ALA A 350 19.23 1.61 -5.59
N ARG A 351 19.39 1.23 -4.31
CA ARG A 351 20.48 1.70 -3.46
C ARG A 351 21.85 1.19 -3.93
N GLU A 352 21.94 -0.06 -4.39
CA GLU A 352 23.17 -0.62 -4.94
C GLU A 352 23.53 0.04 -6.27
N GLU A 353 22.57 0.24 -7.17
CA GLU A 353 22.75 0.96 -8.43
C GLU A 353 23.22 2.40 -8.20
N HIS A 354 22.54 3.13 -7.30
CA HIS A 354 22.96 4.49 -6.93
C HIS A 354 24.33 4.50 -6.25
N GLY A 355 24.65 3.48 -5.44
CA GLY A 355 25.96 3.32 -4.82
C GLY A 355 27.07 3.11 -5.86
N GLN A 356 26.81 2.29 -6.88
CA GLN A 356 27.73 2.08 -8.01
C GLN A 356 27.90 3.34 -8.84
N GLU A 357 26.82 4.09 -9.07
CA GLU A 357 26.86 5.36 -9.81
C GLU A 357 27.69 6.42 -9.06
N VAL A 358 27.46 6.58 -7.75
CA VAL A 358 28.23 7.49 -6.89
C VAL A 358 29.70 7.09 -6.82
N GLU A 359 29.99 5.79 -6.75
CA GLU A 359 31.36 5.28 -6.78
C GLU A 359 32.03 5.57 -8.13
N MET A 360 31.29 5.49 -9.26
CA MET A 360 31.79 5.95 -10.57
C MET A 360 32.07 7.45 -10.57
N TYR A 361 31.16 8.28 -10.07
CA TYR A 361 31.38 9.74 -10.00
C TYR A 361 32.58 10.10 -9.12
N LYS A 362 32.72 9.43 -7.96
CA LYS A 362 33.85 9.66 -7.05
C LYS A 362 35.18 9.25 -7.67
N ARG A 363 35.21 8.17 -8.45
CA ARG A 363 36.39 7.75 -9.23
C ARG A 363 36.70 8.71 -10.37
N PHE A 364 35.68 9.30 -10.99
CA PHE A 364 35.83 10.34 -12.00
C PHE A 364 36.46 11.61 -11.41
N GLU A 365 35.97 12.07 -10.25
CA GLU A 365 36.55 13.21 -9.52
C GLU A 365 38.01 12.99 -9.11
N GLN A 366 38.40 11.74 -8.81
CA GLN A 366 39.77 11.37 -8.46
C GLN A 366 40.69 11.17 -9.68
N GLY A 367 40.23 11.44 -10.90
CA GLY A 367 41.02 11.34 -12.13
C GLY A 367 41.25 9.91 -12.63
N GLY A 368 40.51 8.92 -12.11
CA GLY A 368 40.64 7.49 -12.42
C GLY A 368 39.85 7.02 -13.65
N PHE A 369 39.54 7.90 -14.60
CA PHE A 369 38.68 7.58 -15.76
C PHE A 369 39.22 6.44 -16.66
N PHE A 370 40.55 6.23 -16.68
CA PHE A 370 41.19 5.20 -17.52
C PHE A 370 41.52 3.88 -16.80
N ASP A 371 41.35 3.78 -15.48
CA ASP A 371 41.69 2.56 -14.72
C ASP A 371 40.73 1.38 -14.98
N THR A 372 39.53 1.64 -15.52
CA THR A 372 38.59 0.60 -15.97
C THR A 372 38.98 -0.03 -17.30
N LEU A 373 39.85 0.60 -18.10
CA LEU A 373 40.27 0.09 -19.40
C LEU A 373 41.65 -0.56 -19.37
N TYR A 374 42.50 -0.18 -18.40
CA TYR A 374 43.78 -0.83 -18.14
C TYR A 374 44.06 -0.80 -16.64
N PRO A 375 44.04 -1.95 -15.94
CA PRO A 375 44.45 -2.00 -14.54
C PRO A 375 45.95 -1.71 -14.50
N THR A 376 46.31 -0.49 -14.10
CA THR A 376 47.71 -0.16 -13.87
C THR A 376 48.03 -0.53 -12.42
N PRO A 377 48.99 -1.42 -12.15
CA PRO A 377 49.32 -1.78 -10.77
C PRO A 377 49.97 -0.55 -10.12
N LYS A 378 49.27 0.09 -9.19
CA LYS A 378 49.85 1.15 -8.36
C LYS A 378 50.19 0.60 -6.98
N ASP A 379 51.46 0.76 -6.68
CA ASP A 379 52.15 0.38 -5.47
C ASP A 379 51.43 0.88 -4.21
N ALA A 380 51.36 -0.03 -3.25
CA ALA A 380 50.85 0.21 -1.92
C ALA A 380 51.76 1.17 -1.17
N TYR A 381 51.31 2.41 -0.97
CA TYR A 381 51.72 3.20 0.18
C TYR A 381 50.75 2.92 1.33
N ILE A 382 51.24 2.08 2.24
CA ILE A 382 50.59 1.61 3.45
C ILE A 382 50.65 2.74 4.48
N SER A 383 49.49 3.17 4.97
CA SER A 383 49.36 4.01 6.17
C SER A 383 48.66 3.18 7.25
N ASP A 384 49.42 2.82 8.27
CA ASP A 384 49.31 1.57 9.04
C ASP A 384 48.61 1.72 10.40
N SER A 385 47.42 2.33 10.49
CA SER A 385 46.75 2.42 11.81
C SER A 385 45.22 2.33 11.84
N GLU A 386 44.53 2.34 10.70
CA GLU A 386 43.06 2.29 10.68
C GLU A 386 42.46 1.03 10.03
N ASP A 387 43.30 0.19 9.40
CA ASP A 387 42.81 -0.90 8.55
C ASP A 387 42.72 -2.27 9.23
N GLU A 388 43.38 -2.53 10.37
CA GLU A 388 43.21 -3.81 11.07
C GLU A 388 41.76 -4.03 11.54
N SER A 389 41.12 -2.99 12.08
CA SER A 389 39.73 -3.08 12.55
C SER A 389 38.74 -3.29 11.39
N LYS A 390 39.00 -2.68 10.23
CA LYS A 390 38.18 -2.89 9.01
C LYS A 390 38.41 -4.27 8.43
N TYR A 391 39.65 -4.75 8.39
CA TYR A 391 39.98 -6.07 7.89
C TYR A 391 39.36 -7.18 8.75
N ASP A 392 39.38 -7.05 10.08
CA ASP A 392 38.74 -7.98 10.99
C ASP A 392 37.21 -7.98 10.87
N GLN A 393 36.60 -6.82 10.64
CA GLN A 393 35.17 -6.72 10.38
C GLN A 393 34.79 -7.37 9.05
N LEU A 394 35.57 -7.14 7.99
CA LEU A 394 35.40 -7.79 6.69
C LEU A 394 35.56 -9.30 6.76
N LYS A 395 36.58 -9.79 7.48
CA LYS A 395 36.82 -11.22 7.69
C LYS A 395 35.68 -11.87 8.49
N LYS A 396 35.18 -11.21 9.54
CA LYS A 396 34.02 -11.69 10.30
C LYS A 396 32.75 -11.70 9.44
N LYS A 397 32.55 -10.71 8.57
CA LYS A 397 31.41 -10.67 7.64
C LYS A 397 31.50 -11.81 6.62
N ALA A 398 32.66 -11.99 5.98
CA ALA A 398 32.90 -13.08 5.03
C ALA A 398 32.66 -14.47 5.65
N MET A 399 33.10 -14.69 6.90
CA MET A 399 32.85 -15.95 7.60
C MET A 399 31.37 -16.20 7.91
N ARG A 400 30.59 -15.14 8.21
CA ARG A 400 29.14 -15.27 8.40
C ARG A 400 28.44 -15.58 7.09
N ASP A 401 28.85 -14.92 6.01
CA ASP A 401 28.26 -15.11 4.69
C ASP A 401 28.57 -16.52 4.16
N GLN A 402 29.80 -17.02 4.37
CA GLN A 402 30.16 -18.40 4.04
C GLN A 402 29.35 -19.42 4.84
N LYS A 403 29.10 -19.17 6.14
CA LYS A 403 28.24 -20.04 6.97
C LYS A 403 26.80 -20.05 6.48
N LYS A 404 26.23 -18.89 6.14
CA LYS A 404 24.88 -18.79 5.57
C LYS A 404 24.78 -19.54 4.25
N LEU A 405 25.76 -19.36 3.35
CA LEU A 405 25.77 -20.01 2.05
C LEU A 405 25.88 -21.54 2.19
N THR A 406 26.70 -22.02 3.14
CA THR A 406 26.81 -23.44 3.46
C THR A 406 25.51 -23.99 4.06
N GLN A 407 24.85 -23.22 4.94
CA GLN A 407 23.56 -23.61 5.52
C GLN A 407 22.45 -23.68 4.47
N SER A 408 22.34 -22.67 3.60
CA SER A 408 21.38 -22.67 2.49
C SER A 408 21.66 -23.81 1.51
N ALA A 409 22.92 -24.17 1.27
CA ALA A 409 23.26 -25.33 0.45
C ALA A 409 22.83 -26.66 1.11
N LEU A 410 22.98 -26.80 2.43
CA LEU A 410 22.48 -27.95 3.18
C LEU A 410 20.94 -28.04 3.16
N GLU A 411 20.26 -26.91 3.36
CA GLU A 411 18.79 -26.84 3.29
C GLU A 411 18.27 -27.17 1.88
N LEU A 412 18.93 -26.68 0.83
CA LEU A 412 18.60 -27.02 -0.55
C LEU A 412 18.84 -28.51 -0.83
N GLY A 413 19.91 -29.10 -0.29
CA GLY A 413 20.18 -30.53 -0.36
C GLY A 413 19.09 -31.36 0.32
N LYS A 414 18.63 -30.91 1.51
CA LYS A 414 17.52 -31.55 2.22
C LYS A 414 16.22 -31.50 1.42
N ARG A 415 15.86 -30.33 0.88
CA ARG A 415 14.67 -30.18 0.03
C ARG A 415 14.73 -31.03 -1.23
N ARG A 416 15.91 -31.17 -1.86
CA ARG A 416 16.09 -32.07 -3.01
C ARG A 416 15.85 -33.53 -2.62
N SER A 417 16.39 -33.96 -1.47
CA SER A 417 16.16 -35.31 -0.95
C SER A 417 14.68 -35.56 -0.62
N GLU A 418 13.99 -34.56 -0.08
CA GLU A 418 12.55 -34.65 0.20
C GLU A 418 11.74 -34.79 -1.10
N LEU A 419 12.03 -33.97 -2.11
CA LEU A 419 11.38 -34.06 -3.42
C LEU A 419 11.67 -35.38 -4.15
N GLU A 420 12.88 -35.93 -4.03
CA GLU A 420 13.20 -37.24 -4.58
C GLU A 420 12.43 -38.36 -3.85
N ALA A 421 12.26 -38.25 -2.54
CA ALA A 421 11.46 -39.19 -1.76
C ALA A 421 9.96 -39.10 -2.12
N GLU A 422 9.42 -37.89 -2.27
CA GLU A 422 8.04 -37.69 -2.74
C GLU A 422 7.83 -38.24 -4.15
N ARG A 423 8.78 -37.98 -5.06
CA ARG A 423 8.73 -38.53 -6.42
C ARG A 423 8.75 -40.05 -6.41
N TRP A 424 9.60 -40.66 -5.59
CA TRP A 424 9.66 -42.11 -5.44
C TRP A 424 8.35 -42.68 -4.86
N ALA A 425 7.80 -42.03 -3.83
CA ALA A 425 6.50 -42.40 -3.27
C ALA A 425 5.36 -42.29 -4.30
N PHE A 426 5.39 -41.26 -5.14
CA PHE A 426 4.41 -41.08 -6.22
C PHE A 426 4.55 -42.14 -7.32
N GLU A 427 5.79 -42.45 -7.75
CA GLU A 427 6.04 -43.52 -8.70
C GLU A 427 5.62 -44.89 -8.14
N GLU A 428 5.79 -45.12 -6.84
CA GLU A 428 5.35 -46.34 -6.17
C GLU A 428 3.82 -46.41 -6.05
N MET A 429 3.15 -45.31 -5.71
CA MET A 429 1.69 -45.22 -5.72
C MET A 429 1.14 -45.50 -7.12
N LYS A 430 1.78 -44.96 -8.17
CA LYS A 430 1.41 -45.23 -9.56
C LYS A 430 1.58 -46.71 -9.92
N ARG A 431 2.69 -47.35 -9.49
CA ARG A 431 2.88 -48.80 -9.66
C ARG A 431 1.82 -49.61 -8.93
N ALA A 432 1.47 -49.23 -7.70
CA ALA A 432 0.44 -49.90 -6.91
C ALA A 432 -0.96 -49.81 -7.57
N ILE A 433 -1.32 -48.63 -8.10
CA ILE A 433 -2.56 -48.43 -8.85
C ILE A 433 -2.56 -49.28 -10.13
N GLN A 434 -1.49 -49.27 -10.91
CA GLN A 434 -1.39 -50.10 -12.12
C GLN A 434 -1.50 -51.60 -11.80
N LEU A 435 -0.91 -52.05 -10.70
CA LEU A 435 -1.01 -53.44 -10.26
C LEU A 435 -2.44 -53.78 -9.80
N GLN A 436 -3.13 -52.83 -9.15
CA GLN A 436 -4.54 -52.97 -8.79
C GLN A 436 -5.43 -53.03 -10.03
N ASP A 437 -5.18 -52.20 -11.05
CA ASP A 437 -5.91 -52.24 -12.32
C ASP A 437 -5.74 -53.60 -13.00
N ILE A 438 -4.52 -54.15 -13.05
CA ILE A 438 -4.24 -55.48 -13.62
C ILE A 438 -4.94 -56.60 -12.82
N LEU A 439 -4.96 -56.49 -11.49
CA LEU A 439 -5.68 -57.43 -10.63
C LEU A 439 -7.21 -57.32 -10.78
N GLN A 440 -7.73 -56.12 -11.03
CA GLN A 440 -9.14 -55.90 -11.32
C GLN A 440 -9.51 -56.42 -12.73
N GLU A 441 -8.68 -56.19 -13.73
CA GLU A 441 -8.87 -56.69 -15.11
C GLU A 441 -8.83 -58.23 -15.18
N SER A 442 -7.96 -58.86 -14.38
CA SER A 442 -7.90 -60.33 -14.25
C SER A 442 -9.06 -60.94 -13.45
N SER A 443 -9.82 -60.13 -12.70
CA SER A 443 -11.07 -60.57 -12.04
C SER A 443 -12.30 -60.48 -12.95
N SER A 444 -12.19 -59.81 -14.10
CA SER A 444 -13.26 -59.67 -15.10
C SER A 444 -12.88 -60.31 -16.43
N SER A 445 -12.58 -61.62 -16.44
CA SER A 445 -12.44 -62.36 -17.69
C SER A 445 -13.80 -62.94 -18.14
N THR A 446 -14.47 -62.26 -19.08
CA THR A 446 -15.25 -62.96 -20.13
C THR A 446 -14.93 -62.35 -21.50
N THR A 447 -13.98 -63.02 -22.17
CA THR A 447 -13.88 -63.29 -23.62
C THR A 447 -14.42 -62.26 -24.62
N THR A 448 -13.53 -61.57 -25.35
CA THR A 448 -13.65 -61.37 -26.82
C THR A 448 -12.34 -60.80 -27.43
N PRO A 449 -11.96 -61.19 -28.67
CA PRO A 449 -10.67 -60.85 -29.29
C PRO A 449 -10.70 -59.57 -30.15
N PRO A 450 -9.54 -59.02 -30.56
CA PRO A 450 -9.37 -57.60 -30.90
C PRO A 450 -9.49 -57.29 -32.41
N PRO A 451 -9.84 -56.05 -32.80
CA PRO A 451 -9.57 -55.52 -34.13
C PRO A 451 -8.35 -54.56 -34.14
N PRO A 452 -7.61 -54.47 -35.28
CA PRO A 452 -6.46 -53.57 -35.45
C PRO A 452 -6.92 -52.17 -35.87
N PRO A 453 -6.12 -51.09 -35.71
CA PRO A 453 -5.37 -50.53 -36.86
C PRO A 453 -4.16 -49.64 -36.43
N PRO A 454 -3.66 -48.67 -37.24
CA PRO A 454 -2.86 -48.81 -38.45
C PRO A 454 -1.48 -48.13 -38.34
N SER A 455 -0.67 -48.30 -39.39
CA SER A 455 0.70 -47.83 -39.56
C SER A 455 0.92 -46.32 -39.64
N ALA A 456 2.16 -45.96 -39.25
CA ALA A 456 3.04 -44.91 -39.76
C ALA A 456 2.95 -43.49 -39.14
N LYS A 457 4.08 -43.04 -38.56
CA LYS A 457 5.01 -42.10 -39.21
C LYS A 457 6.24 -41.78 -38.33
N GLN A 458 7.38 -41.95 -38.97
CA GLN A 458 8.72 -41.36 -38.75
C GLN A 458 8.86 -40.32 -37.62
N THR A 459 9.66 -40.68 -36.62
CA THR A 459 10.39 -39.75 -35.74
C THR A 459 11.42 -38.97 -36.55
N PHE A 460 11.15 -37.69 -36.77
CA PHE A 460 12.15 -36.71 -37.20
C PHE A 460 12.87 -36.18 -35.97
N THR A 461 14.18 -36.43 -35.91
CA THR A 461 15.15 -35.78 -35.03
C THR A 461 15.23 -34.29 -35.35
N PHE A 462 15.16 -33.41 -34.35
CA PHE A 462 15.58 -32.02 -34.47
C PHE A 462 16.79 -31.77 -33.57
N GLU A 463 17.93 -31.54 -34.22
CA GLU A 463 19.10 -30.85 -33.67
C GLU A 463 18.80 -29.36 -33.42
N PRO A 464 19.54 -28.69 -32.53
CA PRO A 464 19.42 -27.26 -32.28
C PRO A 464 20.29 -26.46 -33.25
N SER A 465 19.72 -25.44 -33.90
CA SER A 465 20.50 -24.47 -34.69
C SER A 465 20.17 -23.02 -34.30
N ASP A 466 21.25 -22.27 -34.17
CA ASP A 466 21.46 -20.84 -34.01
C ASP A 466 20.50 -19.86 -34.75
N ARG A 467 20.11 -18.80 -34.02
CA ARG A 467 20.11 -17.31 -34.29
C ARG A 467 19.68 -16.78 -35.68
N PRO A 468 19.55 -15.44 -35.96
CA PRO A 468 19.42 -14.20 -35.15
C PRO A 468 18.29 -13.22 -35.60
N ARG A 469 18.07 -12.11 -34.88
CA ARG A 469 17.98 -10.69 -35.39
C ARG A 469 17.34 -9.76 -34.33
N LYS A 470 18.12 -8.87 -33.69
CA LYS A 470 18.23 -7.43 -34.00
C LYS A 470 16.97 -6.80 -34.63
N ARG A 471 16.23 -6.04 -33.82
CA ARG A 471 15.46 -4.88 -34.28
C ARG A 471 15.92 -3.62 -33.55
N LYS A 472 16.33 -2.65 -34.37
CA LYS A 472 16.49 -1.24 -34.02
C LYS A 472 15.10 -0.62 -33.84
N SER A 473 14.92 0.23 -32.85
CA SER A 473 13.98 1.34 -32.95
C SER A 473 14.67 2.58 -32.39
N GLY A 474 14.97 3.53 -33.27
CA GLY A 474 15.39 4.86 -32.88
C GLY A 474 14.19 5.65 -32.40
N TRP A 475 14.41 6.49 -31.41
CA TRP A 475 13.61 7.69 -31.22
C TRP A 475 14.53 8.80 -30.73
N LEU A 476 14.77 9.76 -31.62
CA LEU A 476 15.46 11.02 -31.37
C LEU A 476 14.44 11.95 -30.67
N GLY A 477 14.65 12.21 -29.39
CA GLY A 477 13.99 13.29 -28.65
C GLY A 477 14.91 14.50 -28.59
N ALA A 478 14.43 15.62 -29.10
CA ALA A 478 15.12 16.89 -29.22
C ALA A 478 15.44 17.54 -27.86
N ALA A 479 16.55 18.29 -27.83
CA ALA A 479 16.92 19.20 -26.75
C ALA A 479 16.15 20.55 -26.87
N PRO A 480 15.81 21.22 -25.77
CA PRO A 480 15.54 22.64 -25.78
C PRO A 480 16.85 23.43 -25.53
N SER A 481 17.24 24.24 -26.50
CA SER A 481 18.20 25.33 -26.29
C SER A 481 17.48 26.52 -25.67
N ASN A 482 17.91 26.92 -24.48
CA ASN A 482 17.63 28.24 -23.90
C ASN A 482 18.45 29.29 -24.66
N ASN A 483 17.76 30.36 -25.09
CA ASN A 483 18.28 31.71 -25.15
C ASN A 483 17.13 32.68 -24.83
#